data_AF-A0A7C6X4W2-F1
#
_entry.id   AF-A0A7C6X4W2-F1
#
_cell.length_a   1.000
_cell.length_b   1.000
_cell.length_c   1.000
_cell.angle_alpha   90.00
_cell.angle_beta   90.00
_cell.angle_gamma   90.00
#
_symmetry.space_group_name_H-M   'P 1'
#
loop_
_entity.id
_entity.type
_entity.pdbx_description
1 polymer ?
#
loop_
_entity_poly.entity_id
_entity_poly.type
_entity_poly.pdbx_seq_one_letter_code
_entity_poly.pdbx_strand_id
1 'polypeptide(L)'
;EAARSGMFYVNNRWLGGTLTNFQTIKKRIDRLHELREQEETNAWQGLPKKEIASLRLELEKLERNLGGVAEMKHLPSCLFVVDTKKEHIAVAEARRLGIPIVAIVDTNCDPEEVDFVIPGNDDAIRAIKLITSVMANAVIEGKEGFEVDLSADEGEAEVLEYDETEEADA
;
A
#
# COMPACT_ATOMS: atom_id res chain seq x y z
N GLU A 1 9.35 2.74 6.97
CA GLU A 1 9.51 2.73 5.50
C GLU A 1 8.21 2.97 4.73
N ALA A 2 7.20 2.11 4.81
CA ALA A 2 5.95 2.31 4.04
C ALA A 2 5.22 3.63 4.38
N ALA A 3 5.00 3.91 5.67
CA ALA A 3 4.43 5.20 6.09
C ALA A 3 5.29 6.40 5.68
N ARG A 4 6.63 6.24 5.61
CA ARG A 4 7.57 7.28 5.19
C ARG A 4 7.45 7.59 3.69
N SER A 5 7.19 6.57 2.87
CA SER A 5 6.98 6.70 1.42
C SER A 5 5.53 7.03 1.04
N GLY A 6 4.64 7.15 2.05
CA GLY A 6 3.20 7.36 1.84
C GLY A 6 2.53 6.21 1.10
N MET A 7 3.07 5.00 1.22
CA MET A 7 2.52 3.79 0.61
C MET A 7 1.73 2.96 1.62
N PHE A 8 0.76 2.21 1.11
CA PHE A 8 -0.02 1.25 1.89
C PHE A 8 0.83 0.04 2.28
N TYR A 9 0.48 -0.61 3.39
CA TYR A 9 1.23 -1.77 3.88
C TYR A 9 0.37 -2.77 4.64
N VAL A 10 0.85 -4.01 4.70
CA VAL A 10 0.33 -5.06 5.57
C VAL A 10 1.52 -5.65 6.31
N ASN A 11 1.51 -5.62 7.65
CA ASN A 11 2.65 -6.04 8.47
C ASN A 11 2.31 -7.17 9.46
N ASN A 12 1.05 -7.60 9.52
CA ASN A 12 0.62 -8.64 10.46
C ASN A 12 0.15 -9.90 9.74
N ARG A 13 -1.05 -9.89 9.15
CA ARG A 13 -1.59 -11.04 8.43
C ARG A 13 -2.30 -10.59 7.15
N TRP A 14 -1.90 -11.18 6.03
CA TRP A 14 -2.66 -11.07 4.79
C TRP A 14 -4.01 -11.78 4.92
N LEU A 15 -5.10 -11.05 4.73
CA LEU A 15 -6.44 -11.62 4.70
C LEU A 15 -6.72 -12.11 3.27
N GLY A 16 -7.04 -13.39 3.11
CA GLY A 16 -7.42 -13.91 1.79
C GLY A 16 -8.60 -13.14 1.21
N GLY A 17 -8.47 -12.70 -0.05
CA GLY A 17 -9.42 -11.82 -0.71
C GLY A 17 -9.09 -10.33 -0.61
N THR A 18 -7.93 -9.95 -0.04
CA THR A 18 -7.51 -8.54 0.08
C THR A 18 -7.51 -7.83 -1.28
N LEU A 19 -7.04 -8.49 -2.34
CA LEU A 19 -7.03 -7.91 -3.69
C LEU A 19 -8.17 -8.48 -4.53
N THR A 20 -8.39 -9.79 -4.47
CA THR A 20 -9.34 -10.48 -5.36
C THR A 20 -10.81 -10.29 -4.96
N ASN A 21 -11.10 -9.98 -3.69
CA ASN A 21 -12.44 -9.69 -3.18
C ASN A 21 -12.47 -8.36 -2.42
N PHE A 22 -11.91 -7.33 -3.06
CA PHE A 22 -11.74 -6.01 -2.47
C PHE A 22 -13.07 -5.40 -1.98
N GLN A 23 -14.20 -5.70 -2.63
CA GLN A 23 -15.53 -5.24 -2.18
C GLN A 23 -15.89 -5.72 -0.77
N THR A 24 -15.52 -6.96 -0.41
CA THR A 24 -15.79 -7.50 0.93
C THR A 24 -14.83 -6.92 1.97
N ILE A 25 -13.59 -6.70 1.59
CA ILE A 25 -12.56 -6.09 2.44
C ILE A 25 -12.88 -4.63 2.70
N LYS A 26 -13.39 -3.91 1.70
CA LYS A 26 -13.88 -2.54 1.83
C LYS A 26 -14.94 -2.41 2.92
N LYS A 27 -15.91 -3.33 2.98
CA LYS A 27 -16.90 -3.36 4.08
C LYS A 27 -16.26 -3.50 5.47
N ARG A 28 -15.15 -4.24 5.58
CA ARG A 28 -14.38 -4.37 6.84
C ARG A 28 -13.59 -3.10 7.16
N ILE A 29 -13.10 -2.39 6.14
CA ILE A 29 -12.46 -1.09 6.27
C ILE A 29 -13.49 -0.02 6.67
N ASP A 30 -14.67 -0.02 6.07
CA ASP A 30 -15.77 0.88 6.45
C ASP A 30 -16.14 0.65 7.93
N ARG A 31 -16.23 -0.62 8.37
CA ARG A 31 -16.42 -0.97 9.78
C ARG A 31 -15.29 -0.48 10.68
N LEU A 32 -14.05 -0.51 10.21
CA LEU A 32 -12.91 0.02 10.94
C LEU A 32 -13.06 1.53 11.15
N HIS A 33 -13.44 2.27 10.11
CA HIS A 33 -13.68 3.72 10.17
C HIS A 33 -14.83 4.06 11.12
N GLU A 34 -15.94 3.32 11.07
CA GLU A 34 -17.05 3.48 12.02
C GLU A 34 -16.59 3.31 13.48
N LEU A 35 -15.76 2.30 13.76
CA LEU A 35 -15.28 2.03 15.12
C LEU A 35 -14.28 3.10 15.61
N ARG A 36 -13.44 3.63 14.72
CA ARG A 36 -12.55 4.76 15.02
C ARG A 36 -13.35 6.01 15.38
N GLU A 37 -14.34 6.35 14.55
CA GLU A 37 -15.22 7.51 14.80
C GLU A 37 -15.95 7.37 16.13
N GLN A 38 -16.53 6.20 16.42
CA GLN A 38 -17.22 5.95 17.68
C GLN A 38 -16.32 6.08 18.92
N GLU A 39 -15.05 5.66 18.81
CA GLU A 39 -14.09 5.82 19.89
C GLU A 39 -13.73 7.29 20.10
N GLU A 40 -13.51 8.05 19.02
CA GLU A 40 -13.21 9.49 19.07
C GLU A 40 -14.37 10.31 19.64
N THR A 41 -15.60 10.06 19.18
CA THR A 41 -16.79 10.77 19.66
C THR A 41 -17.26 10.30 21.04
N ASN A 42 -16.54 9.37 21.68
CA ASN A 42 -16.93 8.73 22.94
C ASN A 42 -18.35 8.12 22.90
N ALA A 43 -18.78 7.61 21.74
CA ALA A 43 -20.13 7.07 21.54
C ALA A 43 -20.43 5.84 22.41
N TRP A 44 -19.40 5.21 22.98
CA TRP A 44 -19.54 4.07 23.88
C TRP A 44 -19.91 4.45 25.32
N GLN A 45 -20.01 5.75 25.64
CA GLN A 45 -20.45 6.21 26.96
C GLN A 45 -21.89 5.77 27.21
N GLY A 46 -22.08 4.91 28.21
CA GLY A 46 -23.39 4.34 28.57
C GLY A 46 -23.55 2.85 28.23
N LEU A 47 -22.62 2.27 27.45
CA LEU A 47 -22.63 0.83 27.21
C LEU A 47 -22.07 0.04 28.40
N PRO A 48 -22.48 -1.23 28.59
CA PRO A 48 -21.86 -2.12 29.57
C PRO A 48 -20.37 -2.30 29.31
N LYS A 49 -19.55 -2.34 30.37
CA LYS A 49 -18.08 -2.51 30.26
C LYS A 49 -17.66 -3.72 29.41
N LYS A 50 -18.45 -4.79 29.41
CA LYS A 50 -18.21 -5.99 28.60
C LYS A 50 -18.34 -5.71 27.10
N GLU A 51 -19.33 -4.91 26.70
CA GLU A 51 -19.54 -4.54 25.29
C GLU A 51 -18.45 -3.57 24.82
N ILE A 52 -18.10 -2.59 25.65
CA ILE A 52 -16.97 -1.69 25.39
C ILE A 52 -15.68 -2.49 25.16
N ALA A 53 -15.40 -3.48 26.01
CA ALA A 53 -14.23 -4.34 25.86
C ALA A 53 -14.26 -5.15 24.54
N SER A 54 -15.45 -5.63 24.14
CA SER A 54 -15.61 -6.36 22.87
C SER A 54 -15.37 -5.45 21.66
N LEU A 55 -15.91 -4.22 21.68
CA LEU A 55 -15.74 -3.25 20.59
C LEU A 55 -14.28 -2.81 20.46
N ARG A 56 -13.59 -2.56 21.59
CA ARG A 56 -12.16 -2.27 21.59
C ARG A 56 -11.33 -3.42 21.01
N LEU A 57 -11.65 -4.65 21.38
CA LEU A 57 -10.95 -5.83 20.84
C LEU A 57 -11.21 -6.00 19.34
N GLU A 58 -12.42 -5.68 18.86
CA GLU A 58 -12.74 -5.67 17.43
C GLU A 58 -11.93 -4.60 16.69
N LEU A 59 -11.93 -3.37 17.21
CA LEU A 59 -11.17 -2.24 16.67
C LEU A 59 -9.67 -2.58 16.60
N GLU A 60 -9.06 -3.04 17.69
CA GLU A 60 -7.65 -3.40 17.73
C GLU A 60 -7.30 -4.49 16.70
N LYS A 61 -8.16 -5.49 16.54
CA LYS A 61 -7.95 -6.56 15.55
C LYS A 61 -8.05 -6.06 14.12
N LEU A 62 -9.02 -5.19 13.83
CA LEU A 62 -9.19 -4.62 12.50
C LEU A 62 -8.05 -3.66 12.19
N GLU A 63 -7.69 -2.78 13.11
CA GLU A 63 -6.57 -1.84 13.00
C GLU A 63 -5.26 -2.57 12.70
N ARG A 64 -4.97 -3.63 13.47
CA ARG A 64 -3.74 -4.41 13.30
C ARG A 64 -3.61 -5.10 11.93
N ASN A 65 -4.73 -5.48 11.31
CA ASN A 65 -4.71 -6.21 10.04
C ASN A 65 -4.95 -5.31 8.82
N LEU A 66 -5.80 -4.30 8.95
CA LEU A 66 -6.29 -3.47 7.84
C LEU A 66 -5.85 -2.01 7.93
N GLY A 67 -5.27 -1.55 9.05
CA GLY A 67 -4.92 -0.14 9.25
C GLY A 67 -4.02 0.42 8.14
N GLY A 68 -3.04 -0.36 7.67
CA GLY A 68 -2.13 0.06 6.60
C GLY A 68 -2.74 0.06 5.19
N VAL A 69 -3.94 -0.50 5.00
CA VAL A 69 -4.70 -0.47 3.72
C VAL A 69 -6.04 0.27 3.85
N ALA A 70 -6.32 0.88 5.02
CA ALA A 70 -7.62 1.49 5.31
C ALA A 70 -7.93 2.69 4.40
N GLU A 71 -6.90 3.39 3.94
CA GLU A 71 -7.01 4.54 3.04
C GLU A 71 -6.90 4.16 1.55
N MET A 72 -6.77 2.86 1.24
CA MET A 72 -6.62 2.38 -0.13
C MET A 72 -7.97 2.46 -0.86
N LYS A 73 -8.06 3.31 -1.89
CA LYS A 73 -9.28 3.50 -2.69
C LYS A 73 -9.36 2.58 -3.91
N HIS A 74 -8.20 2.25 -4.48
CA HIS A 74 -8.04 1.46 -5.69
C HIS A 74 -7.05 0.33 -5.46
N LEU A 75 -7.07 -0.68 -6.33
CA LEU A 75 -6.08 -1.75 -6.29
C LEU A 75 -4.68 -1.18 -6.55
N PRO A 76 -3.64 -1.74 -5.89
CA PRO A 76 -2.27 -1.31 -6.11
C PRO A 76 -1.79 -1.66 -7.52
N SER A 77 -0.94 -0.81 -8.09
CA SER A 77 -0.34 -1.02 -9.41
C SER A 77 0.91 -1.91 -9.35
N CYS A 78 1.49 -2.11 -8.17
CA CYS A 78 2.64 -2.99 -7.92
C CYS A 78 2.56 -3.50 -6.48
N LEU A 79 3.02 -4.73 -6.25
CA LEU A 79 3.14 -5.31 -4.92
C LEU A 79 4.62 -5.54 -4.58
N PHE A 80 5.05 -5.11 -3.39
CA PHE A 80 6.35 -5.47 -2.84
C PHE A 80 6.17 -6.51 -1.72
N VAL A 81 6.81 -7.68 -1.85
CA VAL A 81 6.65 -8.81 -0.93
C VAL A 81 7.99 -9.19 -0.31
N VAL A 82 7.96 -9.47 1.00
CA VAL A 82 9.08 -10.08 1.74
C VAL A 82 8.67 -11.52 2.03
N ASP A 83 9.48 -12.49 1.59
CA ASP A 83 9.22 -13.93 1.72
C ASP A 83 7.94 -14.37 0.98
N THR A 84 8.09 -14.79 -0.28
CA THR A 84 6.97 -15.22 -1.12
C THR A 84 6.34 -16.52 -0.66
N LYS A 85 7.09 -17.36 0.06
CA LYS A 85 6.59 -18.64 0.57
C LYS A 85 5.65 -18.44 1.75
N LYS A 86 6.00 -17.56 2.70
CA LYS A 86 5.09 -17.19 3.80
C LYS A 86 3.87 -16.44 3.24
N GLU A 87 4.08 -15.51 2.32
CA GLU A 87 3.02 -14.65 1.75
C GLU A 87 2.42 -15.17 0.42
N HIS A 88 2.39 -16.49 0.23
CA HIS A 88 1.89 -17.13 -1.01
C HIS A 88 0.47 -16.71 -1.41
N ILE A 89 -0.39 -16.38 -0.43
CA ILE A 89 -1.76 -15.91 -0.71
C ILE A 89 -1.72 -14.54 -1.41
N ALA A 90 -0.88 -13.62 -0.93
CA ALA A 90 -0.74 -12.29 -1.52
C ALA A 90 -0.20 -12.40 -2.95
N VAL A 91 0.82 -13.25 -3.15
CA VAL A 91 1.44 -13.53 -4.46
C VAL A 91 0.40 -14.13 -5.41
N ALA A 92 -0.34 -15.15 -4.99
CA ALA A 92 -1.37 -15.79 -5.81
C ALA A 92 -2.49 -14.82 -6.22
N GLU A 93 -2.93 -13.97 -5.30
CA GLU A 93 -3.93 -12.93 -5.59
C GLU A 93 -3.42 -11.88 -6.57
N ALA A 94 -2.20 -11.39 -6.39
CA ALA A 94 -1.58 -10.42 -7.28
C ALA A 94 -1.39 -10.99 -8.70
N ARG A 95 -0.85 -12.22 -8.82
CA ARG A 95 -0.72 -12.92 -10.11
C ARG A 95 -2.05 -13.06 -10.83
N ARG A 96 -3.11 -13.44 -10.10
CA ARG A 96 -4.44 -13.60 -10.68
C ARG A 96 -5.01 -12.31 -11.25
N LEU A 97 -4.65 -11.16 -10.68
CA LEU A 97 -5.08 -9.85 -11.12
C LEU A 97 -4.12 -9.19 -12.12
N GLY A 98 -2.97 -9.82 -12.41
CA GLY A 98 -1.93 -9.24 -13.27
C GLY A 98 -1.21 -8.05 -12.64
N ILE A 99 -1.18 -7.97 -11.30
CA ILE A 99 -0.44 -6.94 -10.59
C ILE A 99 1.03 -7.38 -10.53
N PRO A 100 1.99 -6.58 -11.04
CA PRO A 100 3.40 -6.93 -11.02
C PRO A 100 3.92 -7.05 -9.59
N ILE A 101 4.76 -8.07 -9.37
CA ILE A 101 5.28 -8.44 -8.06
C ILE A 101 6.80 -8.22 -8.04
N VAL A 102 7.25 -7.41 -7.08
CA VAL A 102 8.66 -7.26 -6.70
C VAL A 102 8.84 -7.99 -5.38
N ALA A 103 9.77 -8.94 -5.29
CA ALA A 103 9.95 -9.67 -4.04
C ALA A 103 11.39 -10.02 -3.70
N ILE A 104 11.67 -10.10 -2.39
CA ILE A 104 12.90 -10.69 -1.88
C ILE A 104 12.73 -12.22 -1.94
N VAL A 105 13.62 -12.87 -2.68
CA VAL A 105 13.62 -14.33 -2.87
C VAL A 105 14.88 -14.91 -2.23
N ASP A 106 14.68 -15.78 -1.24
CA ASP A 106 15.72 -16.59 -0.63
C ASP A 106 15.77 -18.00 -1.25
N THR A 107 16.73 -18.82 -0.82
CA THR A 107 17.00 -20.19 -1.28
C THR A 107 15.81 -21.15 -1.28
N ASN A 108 14.76 -20.86 -0.52
CA ASN A 108 13.60 -21.73 -0.30
C ASN A 108 12.33 -21.29 -1.06
N CYS A 109 12.43 -20.22 -1.86
CA CYS A 109 11.34 -19.60 -2.61
C CYS A 109 11.49 -19.84 -4.11
N ASP A 110 10.37 -19.97 -4.84
CA ASP A 110 10.37 -20.13 -6.29
C ASP A 110 10.41 -18.75 -6.98
N PRO A 111 11.47 -18.42 -7.73
CA PRO A 111 11.56 -17.13 -8.43
C PRO A 111 10.56 -16.99 -9.59
N GLU A 112 9.99 -18.08 -10.12
CA GLU A 112 9.02 -18.02 -11.21
C GLU A 112 7.67 -17.42 -10.79
N GLU A 113 7.44 -17.34 -9.47
CA GLU A 113 6.24 -16.74 -8.91
C GLU A 113 6.25 -15.19 -8.94
N VAL A 114 7.42 -14.58 -9.22
CA VAL A 114 7.70 -13.15 -9.07
C VAL A 114 8.18 -12.54 -10.38
N ASP A 115 7.71 -11.33 -10.72
CA ASP A 115 8.13 -10.64 -11.95
C ASP A 115 9.52 -9.99 -11.81
N PHE A 116 9.78 -9.36 -10.66
CA PHE A 116 11.04 -8.68 -10.36
C PHE A 116 11.67 -9.27 -9.09
N VAL A 117 12.64 -10.16 -9.31
CA VAL A 117 13.30 -10.91 -8.24
C VAL A 117 14.46 -10.10 -7.65
N ILE A 118 14.46 -9.93 -6.33
CA ILE A 118 15.59 -9.42 -5.56
C ILE A 118 16.19 -10.60 -4.78
N PRO A 119 17.31 -11.19 -5.24
CA PRO A 119 17.95 -12.27 -4.49
C PRO A 119 18.48 -11.73 -3.17
N GLY A 120 18.05 -12.29 -2.05
CA GLY A 120 18.43 -11.78 -0.74
C GLY A 120 17.92 -12.63 0.42
N ASN A 121 18.47 -12.36 1.60
CA ASN A 121 18.05 -13.02 2.83
C ASN A 121 16.78 -12.34 3.37
N ASP A 122 15.69 -13.10 3.45
CA ASP A 122 14.37 -12.69 3.92
C ASP A 122 14.11 -12.96 5.41
N ASP A 123 14.96 -13.74 6.09
CA ASP A 123 14.87 -14.02 7.53
C ASP A 123 15.60 -12.97 8.38
N ALA A 124 16.60 -12.29 7.81
CA ALA A 124 17.43 -11.33 8.54
C ALA A 124 16.80 -9.93 8.59
N ILE A 125 16.39 -9.48 9.78
CA ILE A 125 15.83 -8.13 10.02
C ILE A 125 16.70 -7.02 9.41
N ARG A 126 18.03 -7.13 9.50
CA ARG A 126 18.96 -6.15 8.92
C ARG A 126 18.88 -6.10 7.39
N ALA A 127 18.77 -7.26 6.73
CA ALA A 127 18.64 -7.34 5.28
C ALA A 127 17.28 -6.80 4.83
N ILE A 128 16.19 -7.23 5.46
CA ILE A 128 14.84 -6.73 5.18
C ILE A 128 14.78 -5.21 5.36
N LYS A 129 15.31 -4.68 6.46
CA LYS A 129 15.32 -3.24 6.74
C LYS A 129 16.11 -2.46 5.68
N LEU A 130 17.26 -2.97 5.26
CA LEU A 130 18.05 -2.37 4.21
C LEU A 130 17.26 -2.33 2.89
N ILE A 131 16.76 -3.48 2.43
CA ILE A 131 16.06 -3.57 1.16
C ILE A 131 14.78 -2.72 1.17
N THR A 132 13.96 -2.82 2.23
CA THR A 132 12.75 -1.99 2.38
C THR A 132 13.07 -0.49 2.44
N SER A 133 14.20 -0.07 3.03
CA SER A 133 14.60 1.33 3.02
C SER A 133 15.02 1.83 1.63
N VAL A 134 15.73 0.99 0.85
CA VAL A 134 16.11 1.34 -0.53
C VAL A 134 14.88 1.40 -1.40
N MET A 135 13.95 0.44 -1.28
CA MET A 135 12.68 0.46 -2.00
C MET A 135 11.84 1.70 -1.65
N ALA A 136 11.76 2.07 -0.37
CA ALA A 136 11.03 3.27 0.03
C ALA A 136 11.68 4.55 -0.52
N ASN A 137 13.01 4.63 -0.59
CA ASN A 137 13.69 5.76 -1.24
C ASN A 137 13.38 5.80 -2.74
N ALA A 138 13.46 4.67 -3.44
CA ALA A 138 13.14 4.61 -4.87
C ALA A 138 11.69 5.05 -5.17
N VAL A 139 10.73 4.73 -4.29
CA VAL A 139 9.35 5.21 -4.42
C VAL A 139 9.23 6.72 -4.19
N ILE A 140 9.98 7.28 -3.24
CA ILE A 140 9.97 8.73 -2.98
C ILE A 140 10.62 9.48 -4.15
N GLU A 141 11.80 9.05 -4.57
CA GLU A 141 12.53 9.62 -5.71
C GLU A 141 11.69 9.53 -7.00
N GLY A 142 11.01 8.41 -7.23
CA GLY A 142 10.13 8.24 -8.37
C GLY A 142 8.90 9.15 -8.34
N LYS A 143 8.36 9.46 -7.15
CA LYS A 143 7.28 10.45 -7.01
C LYS A 143 7.75 11.86 -7.27
N GLU A 144 8.89 12.25 -6.69
CA GLU A 144 9.46 13.57 -6.89
C GLU A 144 9.83 13.79 -8.36
N GLY A 145 10.43 12.80 -9.02
CA GLY A 145 10.74 12.86 -10.44
C GLY A 145 9.49 13.00 -11.32
N PHE A 146 8.41 12.29 -10.99
CA PHE A 146 7.14 12.41 -11.71
C PHE A 146 6.49 13.78 -11.52
N GLU A 147 6.55 14.36 -10.32
CA GLU A 147 6.04 15.72 -10.08
C GLU A 147 6.86 16.78 -10.83
N VAL A 148 8.18 16.61 -10.93
CA VAL A 148 9.05 17.48 -11.73
C VAL A 148 8.73 17.35 -13.22
N ASP A 149 8.60 16.14 -13.75
CA ASP A 149 8.26 15.92 -15.16
C ASP A 149 6.89 16.50 -15.51
N LEU A 150 5.87 16.33 -14.66
CA LEU A 150 4.57 16.96 -14.85
C LEU A 150 4.65 18.49 -14.86
N SER A 151 5.42 19.08 -13.94
CA SER A 151 5.60 20.54 -13.91
C SER A 151 6.43 21.07 -15.09
N ALA A 152 7.32 20.25 -15.64
CA ALA A 152 8.09 20.57 -16.83
C ALA A 152 7.23 20.47 -18.10
N ASP A 153 6.35 19.46 -18.18
CA ASP A 153 5.39 19.29 -19.29
C ASP A 153 4.31 20.38 -19.26
N GLU A 154 3.84 20.79 -18.06
CA GLU A 154 2.95 21.95 -17.89
C GLU A 154 3.66 23.26 -18.25
N GLY A 155 4.94 23.41 -17.90
CA GLY A 155 5.75 24.56 -18.29
C GLY A 155 6.07 24.62 -19.79
N GLU A 156 6.35 23.48 -20.43
CA GLU A 156 6.55 23.40 -21.88
C GLU A 156 5.23 23.66 -22.63
N ALA A 157 4.09 23.18 -22.12
CA ALA A 157 2.77 23.49 -22.67
C ALA A 157 2.42 24.99 -22.54
N GLU A 158 2.69 25.63 -21.40
CA GLU A 158 2.46 27.07 -21.20
C GLU A 158 3.39 27.94 -22.08
N VAL A 159 4.64 27.50 -22.29
CA VAL A 159 5.61 28.21 -23.15
C VAL A 159 5.26 28.07 -24.63
N LEU A 160 4.77 26.90 -25.07
CA LEU A 160 4.30 26.71 -26.44
C LEU A 160 3.01 27.50 -26.74
N GLU A 161 2.10 27.61 -25.76
CA GLU A 161 0.87 28.42 -25.91
C GLU A 161 1.18 29.93 -25.97
N TYR A 162 2.23 30.38 -25.29
CA TYR A 162 2.73 31.76 -25.39
C TYR A 162 3.37 32.07 -26.76
N ASP A 163 4.14 31.14 -27.32
CA ASP A 163 4.81 31.32 -28.62
C ASP A 163 3.81 31.28 -29.80
N GLU A 164 2.79 30.40 -29.75
CA GLU A 164 1.72 30.36 -30.77
C GLU A 164 0.82 31.61 -30.75
N THR A 165 0.63 32.26 -29.60
CA THR A 165 -0.19 33.48 -29.49
C THR A 165 0.57 34.74 -29.90
N GLU A 166 1.89 34.80 -29.71
CA GLU A 166 2.72 35.92 -30.21
C GLU A 166 2.95 35.87 -31.74
N GLU A 167 3.03 34.67 -32.36
CA GLU A 167 3.14 34.56 -33.83
C GLU A 167 1.82 34.82 -34.59
N ALA A 168 0.66 34.68 -33.94
CA ALA A 168 -0.65 34.87 -34.59
C ALA A 168 -1.11 36.34 -34.70
N ASP A 169 -0.48 37.26 -33.95
CA ASP A 169 -0.81 38.70 -33.91
C ASP A 169 0.18 39.59 -34.70
N ALA A 170 1.08 39.01 -35.50
CA ALA A 170 2.05 39.70 -36.38
C ALA A 170 1.69 39.63 -37.88
#